data_AF-A9EDX5-F1
#
_entry.id   AF-A9EDX5-F1
#
_cell.length_a   1.000
_cell.length_b   1.000
_cell.length_c   1.000
_cell.angle_alpha   90.00
_cell.angle_beta   90.00
_cell.angle_gamma   90.00
#
_symmetry.space_group_name_H-M   'P 1'
#
loop_
_entity.id
_entity.type
_entity.pdbx_description
1 polymer ?
#
loop_
_entity_poly.entity_id
_entity_poly.type
_entity_poly.pdbx_seq_one_letter_code
_entity_poly.pdbx_strand_id
1 'polypeptide(L)'
;MRNIILILILITFSCQPNVKTDKNLIEDILILEVPFEKQLEVLESLGYKLNGEVTEDEMLKGLQSFVEYDLRDDIKKSIKENPYEILYYGMGLRKYDEEKKEIIPYTNKCIWYDLEFIDQSSEYITLMKRMGEITEGELSFTDMSLSIDKDNFEWLSFKVNGIKKEWKLEKVNYIADSFFSQFTYLTNELKTKGKYTYFDNGSQQFVIDYATPQEQKEFNQKTGLQREWLTSGKHFSEPKTD
;
A
#
# COMPACT_ATOMS: atom_id res chain seq x y z
N MET A 1 -76.59 -36.78 4.33
CA MET A 1 -75.77 -35.72 3.68
C MET A 1 -74.97 -35.01 4.76
N ARG A 2 -73.69 -34.73 4.46
CA ARG A 2 -72.59 -34.26 5.33
C ARG A 2 -71.94 -35.32 6.24
N ASN A 3 -70.69 -35.68 5.90
CA ASN A 3 -69.49 -35.53 6.74
C ASN A 3 -68.27 -35.97 5.91
N ILE A 4 -67.50 -35.00 5.40
CA ILE A 4 -66.23 -34.48 5.96
C ILE A 4 -65.06 -35.42 5.64
N ILE A 5 -64.30 -35.02 4.62
CA ILE A 5 -63.00 -35.54 4.22
C ILE A 5 -61.97 -35.09 5.27
N LEU A 6 -61.33 -36.04 5.96
CA LEU A 6 -60.13 -35.76 6.75
C LEU A 6 -58.89 -35.98 5.87
N ILE A 7 -58.22 -34.89 5.50
CA ILE A 7 -56.87 -34.92 4.92
C ILE A 7 -55.89 -35.01 6.10
N LEU A 8 -55.17 -36.14 6.20
CA LEU A 8 -54.00 -36.24 7.05
C LEU A 8 -52.86 -35.45 6.40
N ILE A 9 -52.48 -34.34 7.01
CA ILE A 9 -51.26 -33.60 6.66
C ILE A 9 -50.08 -34.30 7.33
N LEU A 10 -49.17 -34.86 6.51
CA LEU A 10 -47.83 -35.23 6.93
C LEU A 10 -47.08 -33.96 7.34
N ILE A 11 -46.73 -33.83 8.62
CA ILE A 11 -45.73 -32.87 9.07
C ILE A 11 -44.37 -33.51 8.83
N THR A 12 -43.66 -33.06 7.80
CA THR A 12 -42.24 -33.33 7.65
C THR A 12 -41.49 -32.52 8.70
N PHE A 13 -40.84 -33.21 9.64
CA PHE A 13 -39.80 -32.62 10.47
C PHE A 13 -38.64 -32.21 9.53
N SER A 14 -38.58 -30.94 9.17
CA SER A 14 -37.35 -30.36 8.65
C SER A 14 -36.34 -30.32 9.79
N CYS A 15 -35.23 -31.03 9.62
CA CYS A 15 -34.03 -30.77 10.41
C CYS A 15 -33.64 -29.31 10.20
N GLN A 16 -33.93 -28.45 11.18
CA GLN A 16 -33.24 -27.17 11.29
C GLN A 16 -31.75 -27.50 11.45
N PRO A 17 -30.85 -26.86 10.69
CA PRO A 17 -29.44 -26.97 10.99
C PRO A 17 -29.26 -26.42 12.40
N ASN A 18 -28.70 -27.25 13.26
CA ASN A 18 -28.26 -26.86 14.59
C ASN A 18 -27.14 -25.83 14.38
N VAL A 19 -27.51 -24.55 14.31
CA VAL A 19 -26.55 -23.46 14.38
C VAL A 19 -26.01 -23.52 15.80
N LYS A 20 -24.88 -24.22 15.96
CA LYS A 20 -23.97 -23.91 17.05
C LYS A 20 -23.57 -22.45 16.82
N THR A 21 -24.21 -21.55 17.54
CA THR A 21 -23.67 -20.23 17.80
C THR A 21 -22.38 -20.48 18.58
N ASP A 22 -21.26 -20.56 17.86
CA ASP A 22 -19.95 -20.49 18.47
C ASP A 22 -19.94 -19.21 19.31
N LYS A 23 -19.86 -19.39 20.63
CA LYS A 23 -19.82 -18.28 21.59
C LYS A 23 -18.63 -17.34 21.34
N ASN A 24 -17.63 -17.81 20.58
CA ASN A 24 -16.48 -17.02 20.16
C ASN A 24 -16.76 -16.12 18.96
N LEU A 25 -17.78 -16.37 18.12
CA LEU A 25 -17.97 -15.57 16.91
C LEU A 25 -18.43 -14.13 17.24
N ILE A 26 -19.16 -13.93 18.33
CA ILE A 26 -19.58 -12.59 18.78
C ILE A 26 -18.43 -11.87 19.50
N GLU A 27 -17.53 -12.59 20.17
CA GLU A 27 -16.30 -12.04 20.75
C GLU A 27 -15.24 -11.72 19.67
N ASP A 28 -15.22 -12.47 18.56
CA ASP A 28 -14.40 -12.20 17.37
C ASP A 28 -15.02 -11.10 16.47
N ILE A 29 -16.35 -10.95 16.46
CA ILE A 29 -17.09 -9.83 15.82
C ILE A 29 -17.04 -8.56 16.68
N LEU A 30 -16.77 -8.67 17.99
CA LEU A 30 -16.28 -7.60 18.86
C LEU A 30 -14.80 -7.33 18.57
N ILE A 31 -14.50 -7.10 17.29
CA ILE A 31 -13.28 -6.51 16.75
C ILE A 31 -12.80 -5.48 17.76
N LEU A 32 -11.74 -5.86 18.49
CA LEU A 32 -11.15 -5.02 19.50
C LEU A 32 -10.73 -3.74 18.80
N GLU A 33 -11.30 -2.64 19.25
CA GLU A 33 -10.82 -1.30 18.97
C GLU A 33 -9.34 -1.28 19.31
N VAL A 34 -8.47 -1.33 18.31
CA VAL A 34 -7.03 -1.18 18.51
C VAL A 34 -6.80 0.32 18.65
N PRO A 35 -6.41 0.84 19.83
CA PRO A 35 -6.15 2.27 19.99
C PRO A 35 -5.06 2.72 19.04
N PHE A 36 -5.10 3.98 18.62
CA PHE A 36 -4.12 4.55 17.68
C PHE A 36 -2.67 4.29 18.12
N GLU A 37 -2.38 4.50 19.41
CA GLU A 37 -1.06 4.27 20.00
C GLU A 37 -0.64 2.81 19.83
N LYS A 38 -1.60 1.88 19.94
CA LYS A 38 -1.33 0.46 19.74
C LYS A 38 -1.09 0.12 18.27
N GLN A 39 -1.78 0.79 17.36
CA GLN A 39 -1.56 0.64 15.92
C GLN A 39 -0.13 1.10 15.57
N LEU A 40 0.26 2.27 16.08
CA LEU A 40 1.58 2.85 15.90
C LEU A 40 2.67 1.95 16.49
N GLU A 41 2.53 1.49 17.74
CA GLU A 41 3.48 0.56 18.37
C GLU A 41 3.72 -0.70 17.51
N VAL A 42 2.66 -1.26 16.93
CA VAL A 42 2.78 -2.45 16.09
C VAL A 42 3.54 -2.16 14.81
N LEU A 43 3.25 -1.04 14.13
CA LEU A 43 3.99 -0.62 12.93
C LEU A 43 5.44 -0.26 13.27
N GLU A 44 5.72 0.41 14.38
CA GLU A 44 7.09 0.67 14.83
C GLU A 44 7.85 -0.63 15.12
N SER A 45 7.18 -1.64 15.69
CA SER A 45 7.76 -2.99 15.91
C SER A 45 8.12 -3.71 14.60
N LEU A 46 7.46 -3.33 13.51
CA LEU A 46 7.72 -3.81 12.14
C LEU A 46 8.73 -2.92 11.39
N GLY A 47 9.22 -1.85 12.03
CA GLY A 47 10.24 -0.96 11.49
C GLY A 47 9.72 0.33 10.85
N TYR A 48 8.41 0.56 10.78
CA TYR A 48 7.81 1.82 10.29
C TYR A 48 7.90 2.90 11.37
N LYS A 49 9.12 3.35 11.62
CA LYS A 49 9.39 4.43 12.57
C LYS A 49 9.29 5.77 11.86
N LEU A 50 8.73 6.76 12.54
CA LEU A 50 8.78 8.13 12.05
C LEU A 50 10.23 8.58 11.96
N ASN A 51 10.54 9.27 10.86
CA ASN A 51 11.78 10.02 10.76
C ASN A 51 11.80 11.07 11.89
N GLY A 52 12.96 11.27 12.53
CA GLY A 52 13.08 12.14 13.71
C GLY A 52 12.73 13.62 13.46
N GLU A 53 12.53 13.98 12.19
CA GLU A 53 12.10 15.30 11.76
C GLU A 53 10.59 15.42 11.58
N VAL A 54 9.84 14.32 11.73
CA VAL A 54 8.38 14.25 11.60
C VAL A 54 7.76 14.02 12.96
N THR A 55 6.85 14.91 13.34
CA THR A 55 6.12 14.82 14.61
C THR A 55 4.83 14.00 14.47
N GLU A 56 4.33 13.47 15.59
CA GLU A 56 3.04 12.78 15.61
C GLU A 56 1.87 13.68 15.16
N ASP A 57 1.89 14.97 15.56
CA ASP A 57 0.89 15.96 15.11
C ASP A 57 0.89 16.15 13.60
N GLU A 58 2.07 16.15 12.95
CA GLU A 58 2.17 16.24 11.49
C GLU A 58 1.67 14.96 10.81
N MET A 59 1.92 13.80 11.43
CA MET A 59 1.34 12.53 10.96
C MET A 59 -0.19 12.56 11.05
N LEU A 60 -0.76 12.96 12.19
CA LEU A 60 -2.20 13.05 12.38
C LEU A 60 -2.86 14.04 11.39
N LYS A 61 -2.22 15.19 11.11
CA LYS A 61 -2.68 16.13 10.08
C LYS A 61 -2.68 15.51 8.69
N GLY A 62 -1.62 14.77 8.33
CA GLY A 62 -1.55 14.06 7.05
C GLY A 62 -2.64 12.98 6.91
N LEU A 63 -2.89 12.24 7.98
CA LEU A 63 -3.98 11.25 8.04
C LEU A 63 -5.36 11.89 7.89
N GLN A 64 -5.56 13.07 8.48
CA GLN A 64 -6.80 13.81 8.34
C GLN A 64 -7.06 14.17 6.87
N SER A 65 -6.04 14.59 6.12
CA SER A 65 -6.18 14.86 4.69
C SER A 65 -6.65 13.63 3.91
N PHE A 66 -6.12 12.43 4.19
CA PHE A 66 -6.58 11.21 3.52
C PHE A 66 -8.07 10.95 3.67
N VAL A 67 -8.61 11.13 4.89
CA VAL A 67 -10.03 10.89 5.12
C VAL A 67 -10.90 11.96 4.50
N GLU A 68 -10.44 13.21 4.50
CA GLU A 68 -11.14 14.31 3.83
C GLU A 68 -11.19 14.12 2.30
N TYR A 69 -10.11 13.63 1.69
CA TYR A 69 -10.03 13.35 0.25
C TYR A 69 -10.80 12.10 -0.18
N ASP A 70 -10.80 11.04 0.63
CA ASP A 70 -11.49 9.77 0.33
C ASP A 70 -13.01 9.82 0.62
N LEU A 71 -13.54 11.01 0.97
CA LEU A 71 -14.96 11.26 1.27
C LEU A 71 -15.57 10.26 2.27
N ARG A 72 -14.74 9.67 3.16
CA ARG A 72 -15.23 8.74 4.18
C ARG A 72 -15.92 9.55 5.28
N ASP A 73 -17.18 9.22 5.57
CA ASP A 73 -18.06 9.99 6.47
C ASP A 73 -17.50 10.19 7.89
N ASP A 74 -16.62 9.29 8.36
CA ASP A 74 -16.02 9.37 9.70
C ASP A 74 -14.63 8.70 9.75
N ILE A 75 -13.59 9.49 10.04
CA ILE A 75 -12.20 9.01 10.24
C ILE A 75 -12.12 7.96 11.35
N LYS A 76 -12.88 8.13 12.44
CA LYS A 76 -12.87 7.20 13.57
C LYS A 76 -13.48 5.87 13.19
N LYS A 77 -14.56 5.89 12.41
CA LYS A 77 -15.17 4.66 11.86
C LYS A 77 -14.20 3.96 10.92
N SER A 78 -13.53 4.71 10.05
CA SER A 78 -12.60 4.16 9.05
C SER A 78 -11.36 3.54 9.70
N ILE A 79 -10.80 4.21 10.73
CA ILE A 79 -9.73 3.66 11.57
C ILE A 79 -10.24 2.43 12.35
N LYS A 80 -11.49 2.42 12.79
CA LYS A 80 -12.05 1.27 13.54
C LYS A 80 -12.25 0.04 12.66
N GLU A 81 -12.69 0.22 11.41
CA GLU A 81 -12.93 -0.87 10.46
C GLU A 81 -11.62 -1.41 9.87
N ASN A 82 -10.63 -0.54 9.66
CA ASN A 82 -9.33 -0.90 9.09
C ASN A 82 -8.18 -0.32 9.93
N PRO A 83 -7.90 -0.87 11.13
CA PRO A 83 -7.02 -0.27 12.14
C PRO A 83 -5.58 -0.08 11.70
N TYR A 84 -5.11 -0.74 10.66
CA TYR A 84 -3.74 -0.55 10.19
C TYR A 84 -3.67 0.10 8.81
N GLU A 85 -4.78 0.15 8.05
CA GLU A 85 -4.78 0.64 6.67
C GLU A 85 -4.43 2.12 6.61
N ILE A 86 -5.22 2.96 7.28
CA ILE A 86 -5.07 4.42 7.23
C ILE A 86 -3.69 4.83 7.72
N LEU A 87 -3.23 4.23 8.82
CA LEU A 87 -1.92 4.51 9.37
C LEU A 87 -0.80 4.03 8.43
N TYR A 88 -0.94 2.87 7.79
CA TYR A 88 0.05 2.36 6.84
C TYR A 88 0.17 3.24 5.59
N TYR A 89 -0.95 3.75 5.07
CA TYR A 89 -0.97 4.79 4.03
C TYR A 89 -0.27 6.07 4.52
N GLY A 90 -0.61 6.53 5.73
CA GLY A 90 0.01 7.70 6.36
C GLY A 90 1.51 7.60 6.54
N MET A 91 2.03 6.42 6.89
CA MET A 91 3.47 6.19 7.02
C MET A 91 4.21 6.46 5.70
N GLY A 92 3.57 6.20 4.56
CA GLY A 92 4.15 6.44 3.24
C GLY A 92 4.18 7.91 2.81
N LEU A 93 3.59 8.83 3.58
CA LEU A 93 3.55 10.26 3.25
C LEU A 93 4.92 10.92 3.29
N ARG A 94 4.95 12.15 2.78
CA ARG A 94 6.12 13.03 2.76
C ARG A 94 5.70 14.46 3.10
N LYS A 95 6.56 15.20 3.80
CA LYS A 95 6.43 16.65 3.98
C LYS A 95 7.55 17.38 3.27
N TYR A 96 7.28 18.61 2.87
CA TYR A 96 8.32 19.51 2.38
C TYR A 96 8.85 20.34 3.56
N ASP A 97 10.16 20.28 3.77
CA ASP A 97 10.87 21.16 4.70
C ASP A 97 11.27 22.43 3.95
N GLU A 98 10.64 23.55 4.30
CA GLU A 98 10.89 24.84 3.63
C GLU A 98 12.29 25.39 3.89
N GLU A 99 12.87 25.11 5.06
CA GLU A 99 14.17 25.63 5.46
C GLU A 99 15.29 24.93 4.69
N LYS A 100 15.21 23.60 4.60
CA LYS A 100 16.17 22.75 3.88
C LYS A 100 15.88 22.68 2.38
N LYS A 101 14.65 23.01 1.97
CA LYS A 101 14.13 22.82 0.62
C LYS A 101 14.20 21.36 0.17
N GLU A 102 13.85 20.47 1.09
CA GLU A 102 13.96 19.02 0.92
C GLU A 102 12.61 18.35 1.21
N ILE A 103 12.36 17.22 0.57
CA ILE A 103 11.21 16.37 0.85
C ILE A 103 11.63 15.35 1.89
N ILE A 104 10.98 15.38 3.05
CA ILE A 104 11.21 14.47 4.17
C ILE A 104 10.10 13.42 4.18
N PRO A 105 10.41 12.13 3.96
CA PRO A 105 9.42 11.07 4.08
C PRO A 105 9.05 10.84 5.55
N TYR A 106 7.84 10.37 5.82
CA TYR A 106 7.40 10.07 7.19
C TYR A 106 8.14 8.86 7.74
N THR A 107 8.35 7.83 6.92
CA THR A 107 9.25 6.74 7.24
C THR A 107 10.20 6.40 6.09
N ASN A 108 11.28 5.68 6.40
CA ASN A 108 12.17 5.13 5.39
C ASN A 108 11.80 3.69 4.99
N LYS A 109 10.64 3.18 5.44
CA LYS A 109 10.18 1.83 5.09
C LYS A 109 9.26 1.79 3.88
N CYS A 110 8.27 2.66 3.78
CA CYS A 110 7.32 2.63 2.67
C CYS A 110 7.20 3.96 1.94
N ILE A 111 6.51 3.89 0.81
CA ILE A 111 6.17 4.99 -0.07
C ILE A 111 4.68 4.89 -0.34
N TRP A 112 3.95 5.95 -0.02
CA TRP A 112 2.61 6.13 -0.53
C TRP A 112 2.67 6.85 -1.88
N TYR A 113 1.86 6.41 -2.82
CA TYR A 113 1.78 7.01 -4.15
C TYR A 113 0.34 7.07 -4.63
N ASP A 114 0.03 8.11 -5.38
CA ASP A 114 -1.24 8.33 -6.06
C ASP A 114 -0.97 8.41 -7.56
N LEU A 115 -1.64 7.57 -8.35
CA LEU A 115 -1.45 7.51 -9.80
C LEU A 115 -1.76 8.83 -10.52
N GLU A 116 -2.60 9.69 -9.94
CA GLU A 116 -3.02 10.96 -10.56
C GLU A 116 -2.02 12.11 -10.33
N PHE A 117 -1.10 11.99 -9.36
CA PHE A 117 -0.18 13.06 -9.02
C PHE A 117 1.09 13.02 -9.87
N ILE A 118 0.98 13.58 -11.08
CA ILE A 118 2.07 13.58 -12.06
C ILE A 118 2.17 14.93 -12.71
N ASP A 119 3.28 15.61 -12.45
CA ASP A 119 3.49 16.92 -13.04
C ASP A 119 4.85 17.07 -13.73
N GLN A 120 5.87 16.26 -13.42
CA GLN A 120 7.20 16.46 -14.00
C GLN A 120 8.03 15.18 -14.12
N SER A 121 8.90 15.13 -15.14
CA SER A 121 9.86 14.04 -15.35
C SER A 121 10.84 13.86 -14.16
N SER A 122 11.01 14.90 -13.34
CA SER A 122 11.71 14.84 -12.05
C SER A 122 11.09 13.86 -11.04
N GLU A 123 9.78 13.57 -11.12
CA GLU A 123 9.13 12.59 -10.22
C GLU A 123 9.66 11.17 -10.44
N TYR A 124 10.05 10.78 -11.65
CA TYR A 124 10.69 9.47 -11.89
C TYR A 124 12.00 9.33 -11.12
N ILE A 125 12.83 10.37 -11.10
CA ILE A 125 14.10 10.38 -10.37
C ILE A 125 13.83 10.38 -8.86
N THR A 126 12.87 11.18 -8.39
CA THR A 126 12.49 11.22 -6.97
C THR A 126 11.95 9.87 -6.49
N LEU A 127 11.03 9.27 -7.24
CA LEU A 127 10.49 7.94 -6.96
C LEU A 127 11.59 6.89 -6.98
N MET A 128 12.48 6.91 -7.98
CA MET A 128 13.58 5.95 -8.07
C MET A 128 14.54 6.03 -6.88
N LYS A 129 14.87 7.24 -6.42
CA LYS A 129 15.66 7.44 -5.18
C LYS A 129 14.96 6.81 -3.99
N ARG A 130 13.68 7.14 -3.79
CA ARG A 130 12.87 6.59 -2.70
C ARG A 130 12.78 5.06 -2.76
N MET A 131 12.58 4.50 -3.95
CA MET A 131 12.54 3.05 -4.16
C MET A 131 13.87 2.38 -3.76
N GLY A 132 15.01 3.03 -3.96
CA GLY A 132 16.30 2.53 -3.46
C GLY A 132 16.45 2.65 -1.94
N GLU A 133 16.07 3.80 -1.38
CA GLU A 133 16.17 4.10 0.05
C GLU A 133 15.42 3.08 0.91
N ILE A 134 14.20 2.69 0.51
CA ILE A 134 13.40 1.70 1.24
C ILE A 134 14.01 0.29 1.24
N THR A 135 15.01 0.02 0.39
CA THR A 135 15.69 -1.28 0.36
C THR A 135 16.82 -1.42 1.38
N GLU A 136 17.07 -0.39 2.19
CA GLU A 136 18.15 -0.38 3.20
C GLU A 136 19.53 -0.72 2.61
N GLY A 137 19.75 -0.31 1.35
CA GLY A 137 21.03 -0.47 0.65
C GLY A 137 21.16 -1.72 -0.19
N GLU A 138 20.13 -2.59 -0.29
CA GLU A 138 20.16 -3.70 -1.26
C GLU A 138 20.18 -3.20 -2.71
N LEU A 139 19.51 -2.07 -2.98
CA LEU A 139 19.54 -1.35 -4.24
C LEU A 139 19.95 0.11 -4.02
N SER A 140 21.06 0.51 -4.63
CA SER A 140 21.58 1.87 -4.61
C SER A 140 21.54 2.48 -6.01
N PHE A 141 20.70 3.48 -6.20
CA PHE A 141 20.54 4.20 -7.47
C PHE A 141 21.39 5.47 -7.50
N THR A 142 22.25 5.61 -8.50
CA THR A 142 23.15 6.76 -8.67
C THR A 142 23.24 7.18 -10.14
N ASP A 143 23.86 8.33 -10.41
CA ASP A 143 24.10 8.85 -11.77
C ASP A 143 22.85 8.89 -12.66
N MET A 144 21.70 9.27 -12.08
CA MET A 144 20.41 9.34 -12.78
C MET A 144 20.32 10.58 -13.68
N SER A 145 19.88 10.38 -14.92
CA SER A 145 19.63 11.45 -15.89
C SER A 145 18.51 11.07 -16.84
N LEU A 146 17.76 12.08 -17.30
CA LEU A 146 16.72 11.93 -18.31
C LEU A 146 17.22 12.45 -19.65
N SER A 147 16.81 11.79 -20.72
CA SER A 147 17.06 12.23 -22.09
C SER A 147 15.86 11.93 -22.98
N ILE A 148 15.73 12.66 -24.09
CA ILE A 148 14.67 12.47 -25.08
C ILE A 148 15.32 12.03 -26.38
N ASP A 149 14.84 10.93 -26.96
CA ASP A 149 15.34 10.46 -28.26
C ASP A 149 14.68 11.19 -29.44
N LYS A 150 15.16 10.88 -30.66
CA LYS A 150 14.65 11.47 -31.91
C LYS A 150 13.16 11.16 -32.18
N ASP A 151 12.64 10.10 -31.57
CA ASP A 151 11.25 9.66 -31.71
C ASP A 151 10.39 10.19 -30.55
N ASN A 152 10.92 11.15 -29.78
CA ASN A 152 10.31 11.83 -28.63
C ASN A 152 10.03 10.90 -27.43
N PHE A 153 10.72 9.77 -27.29
CA PHE A 153 10.63 8.95 -26.08
C PHE A 153 11.59 9.46 -25.01
N GLU A 154 11.10 9.48 -23.77
CA GLU A 154 11.94 9.74 -22.61
C GLU A 154 12.69 8.47 -22.18
N TRP A 155 13.94 8.64 -21.80
CA TRP A 155 14.82 7.58 -21.33
C TRP A 155 15.45 7.99 -20.00
N LEU A 156 15.35 7.09 -19.02
CA LEU A 156 16.01 7.22 -17.72
C LEU A 156 17.28 6.39 -17.71
N SER A 157 18.42 7.07 -17.73
CA SER A 157 19.75 6.48 -17.66
C SER A 157 20.27 6.57 -16.22
N PHE A 158 20.78 5.48 -15.64
CA PHE A 158 21.19 5.42 -14.23
C PHE A 158 22.21 4.31 -13.97
N LYS A 159 22.73 4.25 -12.74
CA LYS A 159 23.43 3.09 -12.18
C LYS A 159 22.66 2.50 -11.02
N VAL A 160 22.59 1.18 -10.96
CA VAL A 160 22.09 0.44 -9.78
C VAL A 160 23.19 -0.48 -9.28
N ASN A 161 23.61 -0.32 -8.03
CA ASN A 161 24.75 -1.03 -7.45
C ASN A 161 26.01 -0.94 -8.33
N GLY A 162 26.23 0.23 -8.96
CA GLY A 162 27.34 0.50 -9.89
C GLY A 162 27.15 -0.01 -11.32
N ILE A 163 26.10 -0.78 -11.61
CA ILE A 163 25.81 -1.32 -12.95
C ILE A 163 24.98 -0.31 -13.73
N LYS A 164 25.48 0.10 -14.91
CA LYS A 164 24.75 1.02 -15.79
C LYS A 164 23.50 0.34 -16.36
N LYS A 165 22.38 1.05 -16.31
CA LYS A 165 21.09 0.66 -16.87
C LYS A 165 20.44 1.86 -17.55
N GLU A 166 19.49 1.55 -18.41
CA GLU A 166 18.71 2.56 -19.11
C GLU A 166 17.30 2.00 -19.34
N TRP A 167 16.29 2.78 -18.95
CA TRP A 167 14.89 2.41 -19.09
C TRP A 167 14.17 3.40 -20.00
N LYS A 168 13.48 2.85 -21.00
CA LYS A 168 12.57 3.62 -21.85
C LYS A 168 11.28 3.87 -21.06
N LEU A 169 10.85 5.13 -20.97
CA LEU A 169 9.62 5.51 -20.30
C LEU A 169 8.44 5.50 -21.28
N GLU A 170 7.25 5.19 -20.78
CA GLU A 170 6.02 5.22 -21.57
C GLU A 170 5.54 6.67 -21.78
N LYS A 171 4.91 6.92 -22.94
CA LYS A 171 4.33 8.23 -23.28
C LYS A 171 2.91 8.34 -22.74
N VAL A 172 2.80 8.38 -21.42
CA VAL A 172 1.54 8.54 -20.70
C VAL A 172 1.63 9.75 -19.79
N ASN A 173 0.49 10.33 -19.42
CA ASN A 173 0.43 11.45 -18.47
C ASN A 173 0.53 10.95 -17.01
N TYR A 174 0.94 9.70 -16.81
CA TYR A 174 1.13 9.11 -15.51
C TYR A 174 2.40 8.20 -15.44
N ILE A 175 2.71 7.59 -14.29
CA ILE A 175 3.83 6.66 -14.13
C ILE A 175 3.24 5.29 -14.41
N ALA A 176 3.55 4.76 -15.58
CA ALA A 176 3.04 3.48 -16.01
C ALA A 176 3.47 2.34 -15.06
N ASP A 177 2.60 1.34 -14.91
CA ASP A 177 2.83 0.07 -14.22
C ASP A 177 4.16 -0.59 -14.59
N SER A 178 4.53 -0.45 -15.87
CA SER A 178 5.75 -1.02 -16.41
C SER A 178 6.98 -0.44 -15.69
N PHE A 179 6.93 0.81 -15.25
CA PHE A 179 7.99 1.45 -14.46
C PHE A 179 8.16 0.77 -13.11
N PHE A 180 7.06 0.59 -12.35
CA PHE A 180 7.10 -0.14 -11.07
C PHE A 180 7.53 -1.59 -11.25
N SER A 181 7.06 -2.24 -12.32
CA SER A 181 7.44 -3.61 -12.65
C SER A 181 8.95 -3.78 -12.87
N GLN A 182 9.66 -2.74 -13.35
CA GLN A 182 11.11 -2.81 -13.54
C GLN A 182 11.88 -3.12 -12.24
N PHE A 183 11.39 -2.61 -11.11
CA PHE A 183 12.01 -2.85 -9.82
C PHE A 183 11.95 -4.33 -9.40
N THR A 184 10.89 -5.05 -9.80
CA THR A 184 10.81 -6.50 -9.57
C THR A 184 11.90 -7.25 -10.33
N TYR A 185 12.20 -6.85 -11.57
CA TYR A 185 13.28 -7.44 -12.35
C TYR A 185 14.65 -7.16 -11.72
N LEU A 186 14.87 -5.95 -11.19
CA LEU A 186 16.12 -5.60 -10.50
C LEU A 186 16.39 -6.48 -9.28
N THR A 187 15.38 -6.68 -8.42
CA THR A 187 15.55 -7.53 -7.22
C THR A 187 15.93 -8.97 -7.59
N ASN A 188 15.35 -9.51 -8.67
CA ASN A 188 15.68 -10.84 -9.16
C ASN A 188 17.08 -10.90 -9.82
N GLU A 189 17.40 -9.92 -10.67
CA GLU A 189 18.69 -9.83 -11.37
C GLU A 189 19.85 -9.73 -10.37
N LEU A 190 19.71 -8.86 -9.37
CA LEU A 190 20.73 -8.56 -8.37
C LEU A 190 20.68 -9.51 -7.17
N LYS A 191 19.73 -10.45 -7.15
CA LYS A 191 19.56 -11.49 -6.11
C LYS A 191 19.48 -10.89 -4.70
N THR A 192 18.68 -9.84 -4.57
CA THR A 192 18.45 -9.20 -3.27
C THR A 192 17.70 -10.16 -2.33
N LYS A 193 17.84 -9.96 -1.03
CA LYS A 193 17.18 -10.78 0.00
C LYS A 193 15.70 -10.42 0.09
N GLY A 194 15.38 -9.13 0.02
CA GLY A 194 14.01 -8.64 -0.02
C GLY A 194 13.46 -8.48 -1.44
N LYS A 195 12.17 -8.13 -1.49
CA LYS A 195 11.43 -7.79 -2.71
C LYS A 195 10.47 -6.65 -2.41
N TYR A 196 10.13 -5.90 -3.45
CA TYR A 196 9.09 -4.89 -3.34
C TYR A 196 7.72 -5.53 -3.12
N THR A 197 6.91 -4.87 -2.31
CA THR A 197 5.56 -5.26 -1.95
C THR A 197 4.57 -4.22 -2.45
N TYR A 198 3.31 -4.60 -2.53
CA TYR A 198 2.22 -3.76 -3.00
C TYR A 198 1.01 -3.92 -2.08
N PHE A 199 0.34 -2.82 -1.77
CA PHE A 199 -0.93 -2.81 -1.06
C PHE A 199 -1.79 -1.66 -1.58
N ASP A 200 -3.04 -1.97 -1.93
CA ASP A 200 -4.08 -1.00 -2.22
C ASP A 200 -5.33 -1.32 -1.40
N ASN A 201 -6.28 -0.38 -1.40
CA ASN A 201 -7.62 -0.55 -0.84
C ASN A 201 -8.72 -0.51 -1.93
N GLY A 202 -8.38 -0.85 -3.17
CA GLY A 202 -9.24 -0.76 -4.35
C GLY A 202 -9.35 0.64 -4.98
N SER A 203 -8.54 1.59 -4.52
CA SER A 203 -8.44 2.96 -5.07
C SER A 203 -7.28 3.09 -6.07
N GLN A 204 -7.09 4.30 -6.63
CA GLN A 204 -5.91 4.65 -7.45
C GLN A 204 -4.64 4.87 -6.60
N GLN A 205 -4.75 4.84 -5.28
CA GLN A 205 -3.65 5.08 -4.35
C GLN A 205 -3.14 3.76 -3.76
N PHE A 206 -1.83 3.66 -3.59
CA PHE A 206 -1.21 2.44 -3.10
C PHE A 206 0.03 2.73 -2.25
N VAL A 207 0.46 1.70 -1.52
CA VAL A 207 1.70 1.72 -0.73
C VAL A 207 2.68 0.68 -1.29
N ILE A 208 3.89 1.12 -1.62
CA ILE A 208 5.03 0.27 -1.91
C ILE A 208 5.94 0.21 -0.69
N ASP A 209 6.45 -0.98 -0.39
CA ASP A 209 7.47 -1.24 0.64
C ASP A 209 8.45 -2.29 0.09
N TYR A 210 9.49 -2.61 0.83
CA TYR A 210 10.49 -3.61 0.53
C TYR A 210 10.68 -4.54 1.73
N ALA A 211 10.42 -5.84 1.52
CA ALA A 211 10.42 -6.81 2.60
C ALA A 211 11.08 -8.13 2.19
N THR A 212 11.73 -8.79 3.14
CA THR A 212 12.05 -10.21 3.06
C THR A 212 10.79 -11.06 3.21
N PRO A 213 10.82 -12.35 2.80
CA PRO A 213 9.67 -13.24 2.99
C PRO A 213 9.19 -13.36 4.44
N GLN A 214 10.11 -13.27 5.40
CA GLN A 214 9.77 -13.32 6.82
C GLN A 214 9.10 -12.02 7.28
N GLU A 215 9.62 -10.85 6.88
CA GLU A 215 9.02 -9.55 7.22
C GLU A 215 7.63 -9.40 6.59
N GLN A 216 7.42 -9.84 5.35
CA GLN A 216 6.09 -9.86 4.72
C GLN A 216 5.09 -10.67 5.54
N LYS A 217 5.50 -11.89 5.94
CA LYS A 217 4.65 -12.78 6.72
C LYS A 217 4.32 -12.15 8.08
N GLU A 218 5.32 -11.59 8.75
CA GLU A 218 5.14 -10.96 10.06
C GLU A 218 4.24 -9.72 9.98
N PHE A 219 4.43 -8.89 8.95
CA PHE A 219 3.57 -7.74 8.67
C PHE A 219 2.11 -8.16 8.55
N ASN A 220 1.79 -9.06 7.61
CA ASN A 220 0.41 -9.50 7.37
C ASN A 220 -0.20 -10.16 8.61
N GLN A 221 0.59 -10.88 9.40
CA GLN A 221 0.13 -11.51 10.64
C GLN A 221 -0.20 -10.50 11.74
N LYS A 222 0.61 -9.45 11.91
CA LYS A 222 0.44 -8.45 12.97
C LYS A 222 -0.62 -7.41 12.63
N THR A 223 -0.76 -7.04 11.36
CA THR A 223 -1.66 -5.97 10.93
C THR A 223 -2.98 -6.49 10.36
N GLY A 224 -3.03 -7.76 9.95
CA GLY A 224 -4.17 -8.33 9.21
C GLY A 224 -4.30 -7.80 7.78
N LEU A 225 -3.46 -6.85 7.37
CA LEU A 225 -3.47 -6.31 6.01
C LEU A 225 -2.98 -7.38 5.02
N GLN A 226 -3.63 -7.44 3.86
CA GLN A 226 -3.30 -8.39 2.80
C GLN A 226 -2.28 -7.77 1.83
N ARG A 227 -1.10 -7.41 2.34
CA ARG A 227 -0.03 -6.92 1.48
C ARG A 227 0.48 -8.05 0.59
N GLU A 228 0.71 -7.72 -0.68
CA GLU A 228 1.16 -8.66 -1.70
C GLU A 228 2.59 -8.37 -2.14
N TRP A 229 3.20 -9.29 -2.88
CA TRP A 229 4.44 -9.00 -3.60
C TRP A 229 4.13 -8.18 -4.84
N LEU A 230 4.94 -7.17 -5.13
CA LEU A 230 4.84 -6.48 -6.41
C LEU A 230 5.18 -7.45 -7.55
N THR A 231 4.26 -7.61 -8.50
CA THR A 231 4.42 -8.44 -9.70
C THR A 231 4.22 -7.63 -10.98
N SER A 232 4.73 -8.15 -12.10
CA SER A 232 4.62 -7.46 -13.38
C SER A 232 3.18 -7.53 -13.93
N GLY A 233 2.62 -6.36 -14.27
CA GLY A 233 1.39 -6.22 -15.07
C GLY A 233 0.09 -6.67 -14.39
N LYS A 234 0.00 -6.56 -13.06
CA LYS A 234 -1.17 -7.04 -12.30
C LYS A 234 -1.74 -6.08 -11.26
N HIS A 235 -1.00 -5.05 -10.86
CA HIS A 235 -1.33 -4.32 -9.64
C HIS A 235 -1.94 -2.95 -9.89
N PHE A 236 -1.63 -2.28 -10.99
CA PHE A 236 -2.15 -0.94 -11.21
C PHE A 236 -3.21 -1.00 -12.31
N SER A 237 -4.32 -0.32 -12.04
CA SER A 237 -5.35 -0.11 -13.05
C SER A 237 -4.92 1.10 -13.88
N GLU A 238 -5.28 1.14 -15.16
CA GLU A 238 -5.21 2.40 -15.89
C GLU A 238 -6.00 3.47 -15.09
N PRO A 239 -5.42 4.66 -14.83
CA PRO A 239 -6.16 5.73 -14.18
C PRO A 239 -7.46 5.99 -14.94
N LYS A 240 -8.55 6.28 -14.22
CA LYS A 240 -9.80 6.62 -14.88
C LYS A 240 -9.55 7.89 -15.69
N THR A 241 -9.83 7.83 -16.99
CA THR A 241 -9.84 9.04 -17.81
C THR A 241 -11.03 9.89 -17.36
N ASP A 242 -10.76 11.07 -16.83
CA ASP A 242 -11.77 12.12 -16.59
C ASP A 242 -12.53 12.51 -17.88
#